data_AF-A0A978SND9-F1
#
_entry.id   AF-A0A978SND9-F1
#
_cell.length_a   1.000
_cell.length_b   1.000
_cell.length_c   1.000
_cell.angle_alpha   90.00
_cell.angle_beta   90.00
_cell.angle_gamma   90.00
#
_symmetry.space_group_name_H-M   'P 1'
#
loop_
_entity.id
_entity.type
_entity.pdbx_description
1 polymer ?
#
loop_
_entity_poly.entity_id
_entity_poly.type
_entity_poly.pdbx_seq_one_letter_code
_entity_poly.pdbx_strand_id
1 'polypeptide(L)'
;MFAAGWLWYRSRKPRSLSLNSLAPWFLLLPPTSLFAVSKENLFAFSLFPYLGFLWFLTRSKQTPRLALFGFYMTLVFVMVTIPAGIYAKVQYQAELANVDWLHGGAEVFLTLANILVVLGFRKAVIEKEAQLI
;
A
#
# COMPACT_ATOMS: atom_id res chain seq x y z
N MET A 1 -47.92 26.20 59.41
CA MET A 1 -46.72 26.67 58.68
C MET A 1 -45.97 25.44 58.18
N PHE A 2 -45.48 25.45 56.94
CA PHE A 2 -44.77 24.36 56.22
C PHE A 2 -45.64 23.29 55.53
N ALA A 3 -45.92 23.53 54.24
CA ALA A 3 -45.79 22.55 53.15
C ALA A 3 -46.35 23.08 51.80
N ALA A 4 -46.48 24.41 51.64
CA ALA A 4 -46.76 25.05 50.35
C ALA A 4 -45.65 24.84 49.28
N GLY A 5 -44.57 24.13 49.61
CA GLY A 5 -43.48 23.81 48.68
C GLY A 5 -43.80 22.65 47.71
N TRP A 6 -44.83 21.84 47.97
CA TRP A 6 -45.05 20.62 47.18
C TRP A 6 -45.82 20.86 45.87
N LEU A 7 -46.49 22.01 45.72
CA LEU A 7 -47.23 22.35 44.50
C LEU A 7 -46.34 22.99 43.40
N TRP A 8 -45.21 23.61 43.77
CA TRP A 8 -44.31 24.29 42.81
C TRP A 8 -43.38 23.31 42.08
N TYR A 9 -43.11 22.12 42.63
CA TYR A 9 -42.15 21.19 42.03
C TYR A 9 -42.62 20.59 40.68
N ARG A 10 -43.88 20.80 40.28
CA ARG A 10 -44.51 20.11 39.14
C ARG A 10 -44.38 20.80 37.77
N SER A 11 -43.66 21.92 37.62
CA SER A 11 -43.72 22.69 36.36
C SER A 11 -42.38 23.16 35.76
N ARG A 12 -41.32 22.36 35.85
CA ARG A 12 -40.22 22.46 34.86
C ARG A 12 -39.90 21.08 34.32
N LYS A 13 -40.52 20.72 33.20
CA LYS A 13 -39.95 19.67 32.34
C LYS A 13 -38.56 20.19 31.95
N PRO A 14 -37.45 19.54 32.37
CA PRO A 14 -36.18 19.87 31.77
C PRO A 14 -36.36 19.61 30.27
N ARG A 15 -36.16 20.65 29.46
CA ARG A 15 -36.03 20.49 28.02
C ARG A 15 -34.92 19.47 27.88
N SER A 16 -35.27 18.24 27.50
CA SER A 16 -34.27 17.21 27.24
C SER A 16 -33.44 17.76 26.10
N LEU A 17 -32.30 18.37 26.45
CA LEU A 17 -31.19 18.58 25.55
C LEU A 17 -30.81 17.17 25.14
N SER A 18 -31.42 16.73 24.04
CA SER A 18 -31.04 15.50 23.38
C SER A 18 -29.53 15.57 23.23
N LEU A 19 -28.82 14.59 23.78
CA LEU A 19 -27.35 14.49 23.65
C LEU A 19 -26.90 14.49 22.17
N ASN A 20 -27.85 14.35 21.24
CA ASN A 20 -27.64 14.48 19.80
C ASN A 20 -27.42 15.93 19.33
N SER A 21 -27.75 16.97 20.11
CA SER A 21 -27.45 18.37 19.77
C SER A 21 -26.00 18.77 20.08
N LEU A 22 -25.27 17.88 20.75
CA LEU A 22 -23.82 17.97 20.97
C LEU A 22 -23.09 16.85 20.21
N ALA A 23 -23.76 16.17 19.28
CA ALA A 23 -23.06 15.28 18.37
C ALA A 23 -22.09 16.15 17.56
N PRO A 24 -20.78 15.97 17.70
CA PRO A 24 -19.86 16.79 16.95
C PRO A 24 -20.09 16.54 15.46
N TRP A 25 -20.43 17.59 14.72
CA TRP A 25 -20.59 17.53 13.27
C TRP A 25 -19.31 17.01 12.57
N PHE A 26 -18.16 17.02 13.24
CA PHE A 26 -16.92 16.38 12.79
C PHE A 26 -16.97 14.85 12.76
N LEU A 27 -17.92 14.18 13.43
CA LEU A 27 -18.20 12.75 13.29
C LEU A 27 -19.06 12.44 12.04
N LEU A 28 -19.66 13.46 11.40
CA LEU A 28 -20.52 13.29 10.22
C LEU A 28 -19.78 13.49 8.89
N LEU A 29 -18.59 14.08 8.90
CA LEU A 29 -17.66 13.93 7.77
C LEU A 29 -16.85 12.66 8.02
N PRO A 30 -16.90 11.63 7.15
CA PRO A 30 -15.89 10.60 7.20
C PRO A 30 -14.53 11.29 6.97
N PRO A 31 -13.60 11.33 7.95
CA PRO A 31 -12.31 12.00 7.79
C PRO A 31 -11.45 11.35 6.69
N THR A 32 -11.90 10.22 6.15
CA THR A 32 -11.24 9.42 5.14
C THR A 32 -11.32 10.01 3.74
N SER A 33 -12.25 10.94 3.42
CA SER A 33 -12.37 11.51 2.06
C SER A 33 -11.35 12.62 1.76
N LEU A 34 -10.83 13.30 2.78
CA LEU A 34 -9.81 14.35 2.61
C LEU A 34 -8.39 13.79 2.44
N PHE A 35 -8.16 12.54 2.88
CA PHE A 35 -6.90 11.81 2.74
C PHE A 35 -7.06 10.55 1.89
N ALA A 36 -8.11 10.46 1.07
CA ALA A 36 -8.34 9.33 0.17
C ALA A 36 -7.32 9.35 -0.99
N VAL A 37 -6.05 9.08 -0.69
CA VAL A 37 -5.05 8.79 -1.70
C VAL A 37 -5.36 7.41 -2.24
N SER A 38 -5.66 7.32 -3.54
CA SER A 38 -5.93 6.04 -4.19
C SER A 38 -4.68 5.16 -4.20
N LYS A 39 -4.87 3.84 -4.07
CA LYS A 39 -3.78 2.86 -4.04
C LYS A 39 -2.93 2.92 -5.31
N GLU A 40 -3.58 3.17 -6.44
CA GLU A 40 -2.98 3.31 -7.76
C GLU A 40 -2.06 4.53 -7.82
N ASN A 41 -2.48 5.65 -7.22
CA ASN A 41 -1.65 6.85 -7.14
C ASN A 41 -0.45 6.61 -6.22
N LEU A 42 -0.64 5.98 -5.06
CA LEU A 42 0.47 5.62 -4.16
C LEU A 42 1.50 4.73 -4.85
N PHE A 43 1.04 3.73 -5.62
CA PHE A 43 1.91 2.86 -6.38
C PHE A 43 2.67 3.62 -7.47
N ALA A 44 1.98 4.43 -8.28
CA ALA A 44 2.61 5.24 -9.31
C ALA A 44 3.66 6.21 -8.73
N PHE A 45 3.36 6.85 -7.61
CA PHE A 45 4.32 7.71 -6.91
C PHE A 45 5.51 6.94 -6.35
N SER A 46 5.32 5.69 -5.90
CA SER A 46 6.40 4.83 -5.42
C SER A 46 7.37 4.36 -6.52
N LEU A 47 6.97 4.43 -7.78
CA LEU A 47 7.82 4.07 -8.91
C LEU A 47 8.97 5.07 -9.10
N PHE A 48 8.77 6.34 -8.77
CA PHE A 48 9.80 7.36 -8.83
C PHE A 48 11.01 7.09 -7.91
N PRO A 49 10.85 6.89 -6.58
CA PRO A 49 11.97 6.55 -5.72
C PRO A 49 12.61 5.21 -6.11
N TYR A 50 11.83 4.26 -6.65
CA TYR A 50 12.37 3.00 -7.15
C TYR A 50 13.30 3.19 -8.35
N LEU A 51 12.92 4.03 -9.33
CA LEU A 51 13.79 4.38 -10.45
C LEU A 51 15.07 5.08 -9.98
N GLY A 52 14.96 5.98 -8.99
CA GLY A 52 16.11 6.62 -8.36
C GLY A 52 17.07 5.61 -7.71
N PHE A 53 16.51 4.63 -6.98
CA PHE A 53 17.25 3.50 -6.43
C PHE A 53 17.98 2.71 -7.52
N LEU A 54 17.29 2.38 -8.61
CA LEU A 54 17.84 1.59 -9.71
C LEU A 54 18.96 2.35 -10.45
N TRP A 55 18.76 3.64 -10.68
CA TRP A 55 19.77 4.54 -11.21
C TRP A 55 21.01 4.59 -10.32
N PHE A 56 20.82 4.71 -9.00
CA PHE A 56 21.91 4.72 -8.03
C PHE A 56 22.71 3.41 -8.04
N LEU A 57 22.03 2.24 -8.00
CA LEU A 57 22.69 0.93 -8.08
C LEU A 57 23.47 0.73 -9.37
N THR A 58 22.95 1.26 -10.48
CA THR A 58 23.60 1.17 -11.79
C THR A 58 24.80 2.10 -11.88
N ARG A 59 24.70 3.30 -11.30
CA ARG A 59 25.78 4.29 -11.32
C ARG A 59 26.92 3.91 -10.39
N SER A 60 26.64 3.31 -9.23
CA SER A 60 27.65 2.93 -8.25
C SER A 60 28.60 1.84 -8.74
N LYS A 61 28.16 0.97 -9.67
CA LYS A 61 28.90 -0.21 -10.19
C LYS A 61 29.40 -1.19 -9.11
N GLN A 62 28.97 -1.02 -7.86
CA GLN A 62 29.32 -1.90 -6.73
C GLN A 62 28.35 -3.08 -6.60
N THR A 63 27.19 -2.99 -7.27
CA THR A 63 26.16 -4.02 -7.22
C THR A 63 26.53 -5.20 -8.13
N PRO A 64 26.42 -6.45 -7.66
CA PRO A 64 26.62 -7.63 -8.50
C PRO A 64 25.65 -7.61 -9.68
N ARG A 65 26.14 -7.87 -10.90
CA ARG A 65 25.33 -7.79 -12.14
C ARG A 65 24.06 -8.66 -12.08
N LEU A 66 24.17 -9.83 -11.44
CA LEU A 66 23.05 -10.76 -11.29
C LEU A 66 21.95 -10.18 -10.37
N ALA A 67 22.34 -9.48 -9.29
CA ALA A 67 21.38 -8.83 -8.40
C ALA A 67 20.74 -7.60 -9.06
N LEU A 68 21.55 -6.81 -9.78
CA LEU A 68 21.07 -5.68 -10.58
C LEU A 68 20.02 -6.15 -11.60
N PHE A 69 20.27 -7.25 -12.30
CA PHE A 69 19.29 -7.83 -13.23
C PHE A 69 17.98 -8.24 -12.53
N GLY A 70 18.06 -8.83 -11.33
CA GLY A 70 16.88 -9.14 -10.51
C GLY A 70 16.04 -7.88 -10.17
N PHE A 71 16.69 -6.77 -9.82
CA PHE A 71 15.97 -5.50 -9.61
C PHE A 71 15.35 -4.98 -10.93
N TYR A 72 16.07 -4.99 -12.04
CA TYR A 72 15.49 -4.61 -13.33
C TYR A 72 14.31 -5.49 -13.75
N MET A 73 14.35 -6.80 -13.44
CA MET A 73 13.20 -7.69 -13.66
C MET A 73 11.97 -7.20 -12.89
N THR A 74 12.10 -6.74 -11.64
CA THR A 74 10.97 -6.17 -10.90
C THR A 74 10.39 -4.92 -11.58
N LEU A 75 11.22 -4.09 -12.23
CA LEU A 75 10.71 -2.97 -13.03
C LEU A 75 9.90 -3.46 -14.24
N VAL A 76 10.42 -4.47 -14.94
CA VAL A 76 9.73 -5.10 -16.09
C VAL A 76 8.42 -5.74 -15.64
N PHE A 77 8.41 -6.41 -14.49
CA PHE A 77 7.20 -6.97 -13.88
C PHE A 77 6.11 -5.92 -13.75
N VAL A 78 6.43 -4.74 -13.21
CA VAL A 78 5.45 -3.64 -13.10
C VAL A 78 4.96 -3.19 -14.47
N MET A 79 5.86 -3.04 -15.45
CA MET A 79 5.49 -2.63 -16.81
C MET A 79 4.57 -3.63 -17.51
N VAL A 80 4.67 -4.93 -17.20
CA VAL A 80 3.81 -5.98 -17.76
C VAL A 80 2.52 -6.15 -16.97
N THR A 81 2.56 -6.03 -15.64
CA THR A 81 1.39 -6.29 -14.78
C THR A 81 0.36 -5.16 -14.78
N ILE A 82 0.76 -3.91 -15.03
CA ILE A 82 -0.20 -2.80 -15.22
C ILE A 82 -1.12 -3.07 -16.42
N PRO A 83 -0.63 -3.28 -17.65
CA PRO A 83 -1.49 -3.56 -18.80
C PRO A 83 -2.21 -4.90 -18.66
N ALA A 84 -1.56 -5.92 -18.10
CA ALA A 84 -2.24 -7.18 -17.83
C ALA A 84 -3.41 -7.02 -16.84
N GLY A 85 -3.28 -6.14 -15.85
CA GLY A 85 -4.32 -5.83 -14.88
C GLY A 85 -5.50 -5.10 -15.53
N ILE A 86 -5.20 -4.19 -16.46
CA ILE A 86 -6.23 -3.53 -17.27
C ILE A 86 -6.94 -4.56 -18.16
N TYR A 87 -6.20 -5.45 -18.82
CA TYR A 87 -6.78 -6.52 -19.64
C TYR A 87 -7.68 -7.46 -18.83
N ALA A 88 -7.24 -7.84 -17.62
CA ALA A 88 -8.04 -8.67 -16.72
C ALA A 88 -9.37 -7.99 -16.34
N LYS A 89 -9.32 -6.70 -16.00
CA LYS A 89 -10.52 -5.91 -15.69
C LYS A 89 -11.46 -5.76 -16.89
N VAL A 90 -10.92 -5.55 -18.09
CA VAL A 90 -11.74 -5.36 -19.30
C VAL A 90 -12.37 -6.67 -19.79
N GLN A 91 -11.57 -7.74 -19.90
CA GLN A 91 -11.98 -9.00 -20.50
C GLN A 91 -12.73 -9.92 -19.53
N TYR A 92 -12.25 -10.03 -18.30
CA TYR A 92 -12.77 -10.98 -17.31
C TYR A 92 -13.61 -10.31 -16.23
N GLN A 93 -13.73 -8.96 -16.24
CA GLN A 93 -14.42 -8.17 -15.20
C GLN A 93 -13.92 -8.51 -13.79
N ALA A 94 -12.67 -8.94 -13.70
CA ALA A 94 -12.05 -9.48 -12.50
C ALA A 94 -10.68 -8.82 -12.30
N GLU A 95 -10.21 -8.78 -11.04
CA GLU A 95 -8.87 -8.31 -10.76
C GLU A 95 -7.82 -9.30 -11.28
N LEU A 96 -6.59 -8.82 -11.52
CA LEU A 96 -5.46 -9.64 -11.97
C LEU A 96 -5.27 -10.90 -11.09
N ALA A 97 -5.49 -10.74 -9.78
CA ALA A 97 -5.36 -11.80 -8.78
C ALA A 97 -6.44 -12.89 -8.87
N ASN A 98 -7.57 -12.60 -9.51
CA ASN A 98 -8.69 -13.55 -9.67
C ASN A 98 -8.57 -14.41 -10.94
N VAL A 99 -7.51 -14.20 -11.73
CA VAL A 99 -7.26 -14.93 -12.97
C VAL A 99 -6.06 -15.85 -12.74
N ASP A 100 -6.31 -17.13 -12.46
CA ASP A 100 -5.30 -18.06 -11.94
C ASP A 100 -4.00 -18.12 -12.76
N TRP A 101 -4.10 -18.17 -14.08
CA TRP A 101 -2.93 -18.21 -14.96
C TRP A 101 -2.11 -16.92 -14.92
N LEU A 102 -2.78 -15.79 -14.71
CA LEU A 102 -2.18 -14.47 -14.72
C LEU A 102 -1.60 -14.13 -13.33
N HIS A 103 -2.32 -14.50 -12.27
CA HIS A 103 -1.86 -14.41 -10.90
C HIS A 103 -0.66 -15.32 -10.65
N GLY A 104 -0.77 -16.61 -11.01
CA GLY A 104 0.33 -17.56 -10.88
C GLY A 104 1.54 -17.17 -11.73
N GLY A 105 1.32 -16.67 -12.95
CA GLY A 105 2.39 -16.13 -13.79
C GLY A 105 3.11 -14.94 -13.14
N ALA A 106 2.36 -14.03 -12.52
CA ALA A 106 2.92 -12.89 -11.80
C ALA A 106 3.75 -13.33 -10.57
N GLU A 107 3.26 -14.31 -9.80
CA GLU A 107 3.94 -14.83 -8.62
C GLU A 107 5.25 -15.56 -8.99
N VAL A 108 5.24 -16.39 -10.02
CA VAL A 108 6.45 -17.08 -10.53
C VAL A 108 7.47 -16.05 -11.01
N PHE A 109 7.04 -15.02 -11.74
CA PHE A 109 7.94 -13.99 -12.25
C PHE A 109 8.66 -13.24 -11.12
N LEU A 110 7.91 -12.77 -10.11
CA LEU A 110 8.50 -12.09 -8.95
C LEU A 110 9.40 -13.02 -8.14
N THR A 111 9.03 -14.30 -8.02
CA THR A 111 9.86 -15.30 -7.35
C THR A 111 11.20 -15.45 -8.05
N LEU A 112 11.21 -15.55 -9.38
CA LEU A 112 12.44 -15.62 -10.17
C LEU A 112 13.28 -14.34 -10.03
N ALA A 113 12.65 -13.16 -10.08
CA ALA A 113 13.35 -11.88 -9.89
C ALA A 113 14.05 -11.83 -8.52
N ASN A 114 13.34 -12.22 -7.46
CA ASN A 114 13.89 -12.24 -6.10
C ASN A 114 15.00 -13.28 -5.92
N ILE A 115 14.87 -14.46 -6.52
CA ILE A 115 15.93 -15.47 -6.51
C ILE A 115 17.21 -14.91 -7.16
N LEU A 116 17.11 -14.19 -8.27
CA LEU A 116 18.27 -13.57 -8.94
C LEU A 116 18.94 -12.51 -8.05
N VAL A 117 18.14 -11.72 -7.32
CA VAL A 117 18.66 -10.78 -6.31
C VAL A 117 19.48 -11.52 -5.25
N VAL A 118 18.88 -12.54 -4.62
CA VAL A 118 19.52 -13.31 -3.55
C VAL A 118 20.79 -14.01 -4.03
N LEU A 119 20.73 -14.70 -5.18
CA LEU A 119 21.89 -15.39 -5.75
C LEU A 119 22.98 -14.41 -6.17
N GLY A 120 22.62 -13.23 -6.66
CA GLY A 120 23.59 -12.20 -7.04
C GLY A 120 24.38 -11.67 -5.85
N PHE A 121 23.71 -11.38 -4.74
CA PHE A 121 24.40 -10.97 -3.52
C PHE A 121 25.17 -12.12 -2.86
N ARG A 122 24.60 -13.34 -2.83
CA ARG A 122 25.29 -14.52 -2.30
C ARG A 122 26.63 -14.75 -3.00
N LYS A 123 26.66 -14.68 -4.33
CA LYS A 123 27.91 -14.83 -5.10
C LYS A 123 28.95 -13.78 -4.71
N ALA A 124 28.54 -12.52 -4.60
CA ALA A 124 29.46 -11.44 -4.26
C ALA A 124 30.03 -11.52 -2.84
N VAL A 125 29.24 -12.03 -1.88
CA VAL A 125 29.74 -12.28 -0.52
C VAL A 125 30.80 -13.39 -0.54
N ILE A 126 30.52 -14.51 -1.21
CA ILE A 126 31.45 -15.64 -1.31
C ILE A 126 32.76 -15.23 -2.00
N GLU A 127 32.66 -14.48 -3.11
CA GLU A 127 33.84 -13.97 -3.84
C GLU A 127 34.68 -13.03 -2.96
N LYS A 128 34.04 -12.18 -2.16
CA LYS A 128 34.73 -11.27 -1.25
C LYS A 128 35.40 -12.00 -0.09
N GLU A 129 34.76 -13.02 0.48
CA GLU A 129 35.36 -13.86 1.53
C GLU A 129 36.57 -14.64 1.01
N ALA A 130 36.48 -15.20 -0.20
CA ALA A 130 37.59 -15.92 -0.83
C ALA A 130 38.81 -15.03 -1.14
N GLN A 131 38.62 -13.72 -1.28
CA GLN A 131 39.72 -12.75 -1.48
C GLN A 131 40.41 -12.34 -0.18
N LEU A 132 39.83 -12.66 0.99
CA LEU A 132 40.37 -12.30 2.30
C LEU A 132 41.21 -13.41 2.94
N ILE A 133 41.33 -14.57 2.28
CA ILE A 133 42.13 -15.74 2.69
C ILE A 133 43.33 -15.84 1.74
#